data_AF-A0A965V9G8-F1
#
_entry.id   AF-A0A965V9G8-F1
#
_cell.length_a   1.000
_cell.length_b   1.000
_cell.length_c   1.000
_cell.angle_alpha   90.00
_cell.angle_beta   90.00
_cell.angle_gamma   90.00
#
_symmetry.space_group_name_H-M   'P 1'
#
loop_
_entity.id
_entity.type
_entity.pdbx_description
1 polymer ?
#
loop_
_entity_poly.entity_id
_entity_poly.type
_entity_poly.pdbx_seq_one_letter_code
_entity_poly.pdbx_strand_id
1 'polypeptide(L)'
;MRKRNLSPRSARRCSVMCRTIRSRRCGVILFLQVAIASALAVSVQAQARHDSFRGRVTTDSGVAIATADVIVTLAPTAESFRTTTDSSGRFALSLTNGTGEYV
;
A
#
# COMPACT_ATOMS: atom_id res chain seq x y z
N MET A 1 4.72 -55.48 -69.22
CA MET A 1 5.99 -54.83 -69.59
C MET A 1 5.81 -53.32 -69.55
N ARG A 2 6.40 -52.62 -68.56
CA ARG A 2 6.34 -51.15 -68.47
C ARG A 2 7.77 -50.64 -68.22
N LYS A 3 8.43 -50.16 -69.28
CA LYS A 3 9.72 -49.45 -69.21
C LYS A 3 9.47 -47.98 -69.56
N ARG A 4 10.01 -47.06 -68.75
CA ARG A 4 10.54 -45.72 -69.09
C ARG A 4 11.22 -45.21 -67.82
N ASN A 5 12.47 -45.59 -67.58
CA ASN A 5 13.71 -44.90 -67.99
C ASN A 5 13.90 -43.50 -67.39
N LEU A 6 15.05 -43.41 -66.71
CA LEU A 6 15.69 -42.32 -66.02
C LEU A 6 15.91 -41.09 -66.92
N SER A 7 16.00 -39.89 -66.32
CA SER A 7 17.31 -39.24 -66.12
C SER A 7 17.20 -37.88 -65.40
N PRO A 8 18.31 -37.41 -64.80
CA PRO A 8 18.36 -36.32 -63.84
C PRO A 8 18.82 -35.01 -64.49
N ARG A 9 18.65 -33.88 -63.78
CA ARG A 9 19.66 -32.83 -63.53
C ARG A 9 19.03 -31.46 -63.25
N SER A 10 19.58 -30.84 -62.21
CA SER A 10 20.04 -29.44 -62.18
C SER A 10 19.13 -28.36 -61.62
N ALA A 11 19.76 -27.64 -60.66
CA ALA A 11 19.58 -26.22 -60.32
C ALA A 11 18.36 -25.94 -59.43
N ARG A 12 18.43 -25.20 -58.31
CA ARG A 12 19.29 -24.08 -57.88
C ARG A 12 19.31 -24.12 -56.34
N ARG A 13 20.47 -24.00 -55.68
CA ARG A 13 20.95 -22.78 -54.99
C ARG A 13 19.88 -21.93 -54.28
N CYS A 14 20.25 -21.46 -53.08
CA CYS A 14 19.49 -20.72 -52.07
C CYS A 14 18.65 -21.64 -51.17
N SER A 15 18.81 -21.67 -49.84
CA SER A 15 19.06 -20.54 -48.94
C SER A 15 19.82 -21.00 -47.70
N VAL A 16 21.11 -20.65 -47.64
CA VAL A 16 21.80 -20.45 -46.37
C VAL A 16 21.21 -19.21 -45.70
N MET A 17 21.06 -19.26 -44.38
CA MET A 17 20.84 -18.13 -43.47
C MET A 17 19.52 -17.38 -43.56
N CYS A 18 18.62 -17.61 -42.60
CA CYS A 18 18.35 -16.61 -41.55
C CYS A 18 17.54 -17.22 -40.41
N ARG A 19 18.00 -18.34 -39.84
CA ARG A 19 17.38 -18.94 -38.65
C ARG A 19 17.98 -18.31 -37.38
N THR A 20 17.92 -16.99 -37.27
CA THR A 20 18.37 -16.26 -36.07
C THR A 20 17.74 -14.87 -36.00
N ILE A 21 16.42 -14.79 -36.08
CA ILE A 21 15.67 -13.61 -35.62
C ILE A 21 15.36 -13.86 -34.14
N ARG A 22 16.39 -13.86 -33.29
CA ARG A 22 16.72 -12.72 -32.44
C ARG A 22 15.53 -12.28 -31.56
N SER A 23 14.90 -13.25 -30.90
CA SER A 23 14.78 -13.45 -29.44
C SER A 23 15.19 -12.34 -28.44
N ARG A 24 15.25 -11.06 -28.84
CA ARG A 24 15.69 -9.96 -27.98
C ARG A 24 14.61 -8.90 -27.72
N ARG A 25 13.47 -8.97 -28.42
CA ARG A 25 12.37 -7.99 -28.26
C ARG A 25 11.27 -8.42 -27.29
N CYS A 26 11.15 -9.71 -26.95
CA CYS A 26 10.16 -10.17 -25.97
C CYS A 26 10.55 -9.89 -24.51
N GLY A 27 11.85 -9.85 -24.20
CA GLY A 27 12.30 -9.60 -22.83
C GLY A 27 11.97 -8.19 -22.34
N VAL A 28 12.15 -7.19 -23.19
CA VAL A 28 11.95 -5.77 -22.81
C VAL A 28 10.47 -5.47 -22.55
N ILE A 29 9.55 -6.06 -23.33
CA ILE A 29 8.11 -5.86 -23.15
C ILE A 29 7.64 -6.54 -21.85
N LEU A 30 8.18 -7.72 -21.52
CA LEU A 30 7.85 -8.42 -20.27
C LEU A 30 8.36 -7.65 -19.03
N PHE A 31 9.58 -7.10 -19.09
CA PHE A 31 10.13 -6.27 -18.01
C PHE A 31 9.36 -4.97 -17.81
N LEU A 32 8.90 -4.32 -18.88
CA LEU A 32 8.08 -3.11 -18.80
C LEU A 32 6.72 -3.40 -18.16
N GLN A 33 6.10 -4.56 -18.44
CA GLN A 33 4.83 -4.97 -17.84
C GLN A 33 4.97 -5.25 -16.32
N VAL A 34 6.07 -5.89 -15.90
CA VAL A 34 6.35 -6.15 -14.47
C VAL A 34 6.62 -4.84 -13.70
N ALA A 35 7.28 -3.86 -14.33
CA ALA A 35 7.55 -2.55 -13.73
C ALA A 35 6.28 -1.70 -13.54
N ILE A 36 5.32 -1.77 -14.48
CA ILE A 36 4.04 -1.03 -14.35
C ILE A 36 3.14 -1.66 -13.28
N ALA A 37 3.16 -2.99 -13.14
CA ALA A 37 2.36 -3.69 -12.11
C ALA A 37 2.83 -3.40 -10.68
N SER A 38 4.13 -3.19 -10.46
CA SER A 38 4.68 -2.88 -9.13
C SER A 38 4.47 -1.41 -8.71
N ALA A 39 4.15 -0.52 -9.64
CA ALA A 39 3.81 0.87 -9.33
C ALA A 39 2.40 1.06 -8.72
N LEU A 40 1.50 0.07 -8.86
CA LEU A 40 0.13 0.13 -8.33
C LEU A 40 -0.02 -0.46 -6.91
N ALA A 41 1.03 -1.06 -6.35
CA ALA A 41 0.98 -1.70 -5.03
C ALA A 41 1.14 -0.72 -3.85
N VAL A 42 1.36 0.57 -4.12
CA VAL A 42 1.60 1.58 -3.07
C VAL A 42 0.36 2.43 -2.89
N SER A 43 -0.55 2.00 -2.02
CA SER A 43 -1.35 2.84 -1.10
C SER A 43 -2.60 2.13 -0.57
N VAL A 44 -2.42 0.99 0.09
CA VAL A 44 -3.44 0.46 1.03
C VAL A 44 -2.92 0.60 2.46
N GLN A 45 -2.51 1.81 2.82
CA GLN A 45 -2.53 2.20 4.21
C GLN A 45 -3.88 2.87 4.41
N ALA A 46 -4.89 2.04 4.68
CA ALA A 46 -6.08 2.50 5.38
C ALA A 46 -5.55 3.35 6.55
N GLN A 47 -5.76 4.66 6.45
CA GLN A 47 -5.11 5.63 7.31
C GLN A 47 -5.64 5.40 8.73
N ALA A 48 -4.90 4.63 9.54
CA ALA A 48 -5.17 4.52 10.96
C ALA A 48 -5.11 5.95 11.51
N ARG A 49 -6.28 6.51 11.78
CA ARG A 49 -6.41 7.91 12.19
C ARG A 49 -5.91 8.01 13.61
N HIS A 50 -4.79 8.69 13.77
CA HIS A 50 -4.19 8.91 15.07
C HIS A 50 -4.70 10.22 15.66
N ASP A 51 -5.55 10.13 16.66
CA ASP A 51 -6.12 11.30 17.34
C ASP A 51 -5.43 11.53 18.68
N SER A 52 -5.10 12.78 18.97
CA SER A 52 -4.41 13.16 20.20
C SER A 52 -5.22 14.20 20.98
N PHE A 53 -5.57 13.87 22.22
CA PHE A 53 -6.25 14.77 23.14
C PHE A 53 -5.24 15.28 24.15
N ARG A 54 -5.09 16.59 24.25
CA ARG A 54 -4.20 17.25 25.20
C ARG A 54 -4.89 18.48 25.76
N GLY A 55 -4.71 18.72 27.04
CA GLY A 55 -5.32 19.87 27.68
C GLY A 55 -4.90 20.03 29.12
N ARG A 56 -5.56 20.98 29.78
CA ARG A 56 -5.39 21.25 31.21
C ARG A 56 -6.76 21.40 31.86
N VAL A 57 -6.95 20.73 32.99
CA VAL A 57 -8.16 20.83 33.80
C VAL A 57 -7.87 21.78 34.95
N THR A 58 -8.67 22.83 35.05
CA THR A 58 -8.59 23.84 36.10
C THR A 58 -9.96 24.11 36.70
N THR A 59 -9.96 24.63 37.92
CA THR A 59 -11.14 25.30 38.49
C THR A 59 -11.41 26.62 37.75
N ASP A 60 -12.57 27.21 38.02
CA ASP A 60 -12.95 28.57 37.63
C ASP A 60 -11.95 29.64 38.10
N SER A 61 -11.30 29.39 39.23
CA SER A 61 -10.23 30.23 39.79
C SER A 61 -8.85 30.00 39.16
N GLY A 62 -8.73 29.08 38.18
CA GLY A 62 -7.49 28.77 37.47
C GLY A 62 -6.54 27.80 38.19
N VAL A 63 -6.96 27.25 39.34
CA VAL A 63 -6.19 26.26 40.11
C VAL A 63 -6.20 24.92 39.37
N ALA A 64 -5.03 24.27 39.24
CA ALA A 64 -4.93 22.95 38.62
C ALA A 64 -5.65 21.89 39.46
N ILE A 65 -6.41 21.01 38.79
CA ILE A 65 -6.99 19.84 39.44
C ILE A 65 -6.11 18.64 39.12
N ALA A 66 -5.41 18.12 40.14
CA ALA A 66 -4.62 16.91 40.04
C ALA A 66 -5.49 15.66 40.13
N THR A 67 -5.10 14.59 39.43
CA THR A 67 -5.79 13.29 39.49
C THR A 67 -7.28 13.37 39.08
N ALA A 68 -7.64 14.35 38.26
CA ALA A 68 -8.96 14.43 37.66
C ALA A 68 -9.07 13.36 36.56
N ASP A 69 -10.20 12.66 36.53
CA ASP A 69 -10.50 11.70 35.48
C ASP A 69 -10.95 12.41 34.20
N VAL A 70 -10.27 12.10 33.12
CA VAL A 70 -10.62 12.53 31.76
C VAL A 70 -11.03 11.29 31.00
N ILE A 71 -12.30 11.25 30.58
CA ILE A 71 -12.89 10.14 29.82
C ILE A 71 -13.25 10.68 28.45
N VAL A 72 -12.75 10.02 27.41
CA VAL A 72 -13.10 10.31 26.01
C VAL A 72 -13.86 9.11 25.49
N THR A 73 -15.08 9.32 25.02
CA THR A 73 -15.91 8.24 24.48
C THR A 73 -16.08 8.40 22.99
N LEU A 74 -15.88 7.32 22.24
CA LEU A 74 -16.08 7.30 20.79
C LEU A 74 -17.54 7.01 20.48
N ALA A 75 -18.13 7.85 19.64
CA ALA A 75 -19.35 7.48 18.93
C ALA A 75 -18.96 6.92 17.55
N PRO A 76 -19.61 5.86 17.03
CA PRO A 76 -20.73 5.09 17.58
C PRO A 76 -20.31 3.84 18.40
N THR A 77 -19.01 3.52 18.49
CA THR A 77 -18.53 2.26 19.09
C THR A 77 -18.70 2.20 20.62
N ALA A 78 -19.01 3.33 21.26
CA ALA A 78 -19.09 3.50 22.71
C ALA A 78 -17.80 3.09 23.44
N GLU A 79 -16.67 3.06 22.73
CA GLU A 79 -15.37 2.77 23.31
C GLU A 79 -14.93 3.97 24.15
N SER A 80 -14.53 3.72 25.40
CA SER A 80 -14.12 4.77 26.33
C SER A 80 -12.65 4.64 26.69
N PHE A 81 -11.95 5.76 26.60
CA PHE A 81 -10.55 5.89 26.96
C PHE A 81 -10.43 6.80 28.17
N ARG A 82 -9.70 6.36 29.19
CA ARG A 82 -9.52 7.09 30.44
C ARG A 82 -8.08 7.46 30.66
N THR A 83 -7.85 8.69 31.11
CA THR A 83 -6.57 9.17 31.61
C THR A 83 -6.78 10.06 32.83
N THR A 84 -5.74 10.28 33.61
CA THR A 84 -5.78 11.14 34.80
C THR A 84 -4.88 12.35 34.60
N THR A 85 -5.28 13.50 35.12
CA THR A 85 -4.42 14.69 35.09
C THR A 85 -3.24 14.58 36.05
N ASP A 86 -2.12 15.20 35.67
CA ASP A 86 -0.93 15.33 36.53
C ASP A 86 -1.11 16.42 37.60
N SER A 87 -0.08 16.65 38.43
CA SER A 87 -0.08 17.67 39.48
C SER A 87 -0.25 19.11 38.97
N SER A 88 0.00 19.35 37.68
CA SER A 88 -0.21 20.64 37.02
C SER A 88 -1.58 20.73 36.32
N GLY A 89 -2.40 19.69 36.44
CA GLY A 89 -3.71 19.56 35.82
C GLY A 89 -3.65 19.17 34.34
N ARG A 90 -2.48 18.82 33.80
CA ARG A 90 -2.32 18.49 32.38
C ARG A 90 -2.66 17.03 32.13
N PHE A 91 -3.21 16.75 30.96
CA PHE A 91 -3.44 15.39 30.47
C PHE A 91 -3.02 15.26 29.01
N ALA A 92 -2.66 14.04 28.62
CA ALA A 92 -2.41 13.65 27.25
C ALA A 92 -2.93 12.23 27.01
N LEU A 93 -3.67 12.04 25.93
CA LEU A 93 -4.23 10.77 25.48
C LEU A 93 -4.02 10.65 23.98
N SER A 94 -3.71 9.45 23.50
CA SER A 94 -3.46 9.16 22.08
C SER A 94 -4.24 7.92 21.67
N LEU A 95 -5.03 8.04 20.62
CA LEU A 95 -5.86 6.97 20.08
C LEU A 95 -5.36 6.62 18.68
N THR A 96 -5.09 5.34 18.44
CA THR A 96 -4.59 4.86 17.16
C THR A 96 -5.70 4.63 16.12
N ASN A 97 -6.96 4.53 16.55
CA ASN A 97 -8.13 4.28 15.70
C ASN A 97 -9.25 5.29 15.99
N GLY A 98 -8.94 6.57 15.92
CA GLY A 98 -9.93 7.61 16.17
C GLY A 98 -11.00 7.68 15.08
N THR A 99 -12.28 7.75 15.46
CA THR A 99 -13.40 7.89 14.52
C THR A 99 -13.65 9.34 14.11
N GLY A 100 -13.17 10.30 14.91
CA GLY A 100 -13.45 11.72 14.73
C GLY A 100 -14.75 12.21 15.37
N GLU A 101 -15.49 11.30 15.99
CA GLU A 101 -16.72 11.60 16.70
C GLU A 101 -16.56 11.21 18.18
N TYR A 102 -16.61 12.20 19.06
CA TYR A 102 -16.25 12.07 20.47
C TYR A 102 -17.25 12.81 21.36
N VAL A 103 -17.56 12.21 22.52
CA VAL A 103 -18.40 12.79 23.57
C VAL A 103 -17.73 12.73 24.94
#